data_AF-A0A485MFV5-F1
#
_entry.id   AF-A0A485MFV5-F1
#
_cell.length_a   1.000
_cell.length_b   1.000
_cell.length_c   1.000
_cell.angle_alpha   90.00
_cell.angle_beta   90.00
_cell.angle_gamma   90.00
#
_symmetry.space_group_name_H-M   'P 1'
#
loop_
_entity.id
_entity.type
_entity.pdbx_description
1 polymer ?
#
loop_
_entity_poly.entity_id
_entity_poly.type
_entity_poly.pdbx_seq_one_letter_code
_entity_poly.pdbx_strand_id
1 'polypeptide(L)'
;MIKTYQESEEIKSNELDAKLRVTKGELEKQMQEKSDQLEMHHAKIKELEDLKRTFKEGMDELRTLRTKVKCLEDERLRTEDELSKYKEIINRQKAEIQNLLDRVKIADQIQEQHQRGKQEIENLKEEVESLNSLINDLQKDIEGSRKRESELLLFTEKLTSKNAQLQSESNSLQSQLDKLSCSESQLQSQCEQMKQTNTNLESRLLKEEELRREEVQTLQAELTCRQTEVKALSTQVEELKDELVTQRRKHASSVKDLIKQLQQARRKLDQIENGNYDKEVSSMGSRSSSSGSLNARSSAEDRSPENTGSSVAVDNFPEVDKAMLIERIVRLQKAHARKNEKIEFMEDHIKQLVEEIRKKTKIIQSYILREESGTLSSEASDFNKVHLSRRGGIMASLYTSHPADSGLTLELSLEINRKLQAVLEDTLLKNITLKENLQTLGTEIERLIKHQHELEQRTKKP
;
A
#
# COMPACT_ATOMS: atom_id res chain seq x y z
N MET A 1 -112.85 -169.62 37.66
CA MET A 1 -112.44 -169.63 36.24
C MET A 1 -112.96 -168.42 35.47
N ILE A 2 -114.26 -168.21 35.26
CA ILE A 2 -114.74 -167.07 34.44
C ILE A 2 -114.38 -165.70 35.06
N LYS A 3 -114.82 -165.43 36.31
CA LYS A 3 -114.52 -164.16 37.02
C LYS A 3 -113.03 -163.78 36.99
N THR A 4 -112.18 -164.71 37.39
CA THR A 4 -110.71 -164.56 37.43
C THR A 4 -110.07 -164.22 36.08
N TYR A 5 -110.74 -164.50 34.95
CA TYR A 5 -110.27 -164.08 33.63
C TYR A 5 -110.73 -162.66 33.29
N GLN A 6 -112.00 -162.33 33.58
CA GLN A 6 -112.56 -160.98 33.40
C GLN A 6 -111.81 -159.96 34.26
N GLU A 7 -111.55 -160.28 35.53
CA GLU A 7 -110.76 -159.47 36.46
C GLU A 7 -109.33 -159.24 35.90
N SER A 8 -108.74 -160.23 35.23
CA SER A 8 -107.40 -160.08 34.61
C SER A 8 -107.40 -159.22 33.34
N GLU A 9 -108.43 -159.33 32.48
CA GLU A 9 -108.59 -158.48 31.30
C GLU A 9 -108.97 -157.05 31.69
N GLU A 10 -109.77 -156.86 32.74
CA GLU A 10 -110.13 -155.55 33.28
C GLU A 10 -108.93 -154.84 33.92
N ILE A 11 -108.10 -155.55 34.71
CA ILE A 11 -106.83 -155.01 35.22
C ILE A 11 -105.91 -154.62 34.06
N LYS A 12 -105.75 -155.50 33.07
CA LYS A 12 -104.87 -155.29 31.91
C LYS A 12 -105.36 -154.18 30.97
N SER A 13 -106.68 -153.99 30.86
CA SER A 13 -107.31 -152.87 30.15
C SER A 13 -107.10 -151.56 30.90
N ASN A 14 -107.34 -151.52 32.22
CA ASN A 14 -107.05 -150.35 33.05
C ASN A 14 -105.55 -150.00 33.08
N GLU A 15 -104.67 -150.99 33.03
CA GLU A 15 -103.21 -150.81 32.91
C GLU A 15 -102.84 -150.28 31.51
N LEU A 16 -103.49 -150.74 30.44
CA LEU A 16 -103.36 -150.18 29.10
C LEU A 16 -103.84 -148.73 29.05
N ASP A 17 -104.99 -148.41 29.65
CA ASP A 17 -105.58 -147.07 29.62
C ASP A 17 -104.78 -146.09 30.50
N ALA A 18 -104.22 -146.56 31.62
CA ALA A 18 -103.24 -145.80 32.39
C ALA A 18 -101.97 -145.52 31.57
N LYS A 19 -101.42 -146.52 30.86
CA LYS A 19 -100.28 -146.34 29.96
C LYS A 19 -100.60 -145.41 28.78
N LEU A 20 -101.79 -145.51 28.21
CA LEU A 20 -102.28 -144.62 27.14
C LEU A 20 -102.39 -143.18 27.64
N ARG A 21 -102.91 -142.98 28.84
CA ARG A 21 -103.06 -141.66 29.47
C ARG A 21 -101.72 -141.04 29.86
N VAL A 22 -100.78 -141.83 30.38
CA VAL A 22 -99.40 -141.38 30.66
C VAL A 22 -98.69 -141.03 29.36
N THR A 23 -98.62 -141.95 28.38
CA THR A 23 -97.95 -141.69 27.10
C THR A 23 -98.59 -140.55 26.30
N LYS A 24 -99.92 -140.35 26.40
CA LYS A 24 -100.59 -139.17 25.85
C LYS A 24 -100.16 -137.88 26.57
N GLY A 25 -100.13 -137.86 27.90
CA GLY A 25 -99.67 -136.69 28.66
C GLY A 25 -98.19 -136.38 28.45
N GLU A 26 -97.36 -137.41 28.26
CA GLU A 26 -95.95 -137.29 27.87
C GLU A 26 -95.80 -136.74 26.45
N LEU A 27 -96.66 -137.16 25.51
CA LEU A 27 -96.69 -136.64 24.14
C LEU A 27 -97.19 -135.18 24.10
N GLU A 28 -98.23 -134.83 24.85
CA GLU A 28 -98.73 -133.46 24.99
C GLU A 28 -97.67 -132.55 25.64
N LYS A 29 -96.97 -133.04 26.66
CA LYS A 29 -95.80 -132.35 27.24
C LYS A 29 -94.67 -132.18 26.23
N GLN A 30 -94.31 -133.22 25.47
CA GLN A 30 -93.29 -133.11 24.42
C GLN A 30 -93.71 -132.14 23.31
N MET A 31 -95.00 -132.06 22.95
CA MET A 31 -95.50 -131.06 22.01
C MET A 31 -95.38 -129.64 22.57
N GLN A 32 -95.72 -129.41 23.85
CA GLN A 32 -95.55 -128.10 24.47
C GLN A 32 -94.07 -127.72 24.57
N GLU A 33 -93.20 -128.62 25.04
CA GLU A 33 -91.75 -128.40 25.08
C GLU A 33 -91.17 -128.11 23.68
N LYS A 34 -91.74 -128.70 22.62
CA LYS A 34 -91.38 -128.37 21.23
C LYS A 34 -91.90 -127.00 20.78
N SER A 35 -93.08 -126.59 21.22
CA SER A 35 -93.62 -125.24 20.98
C SER A 35 -92.78 -124.18 21.70
N ASP A 36 -92.47 -124.38 22.97
CA ASP A 36 -91.64 -123.47 23.78
C ASP A 36 -90.21 -123.36 23.21
N GLN A 37 -89.65 -124.48 22.73
CA GLN A 37 -88.38 -124.50 21.99
C GLN A 37 -88.48 -123.69 20.69
N LEU A 38 -89.56 -123.86 19.90
CA LEU A 38 -89.79 -123.10 18.67
C LEU A 38 -89.95 -121.61 18.94
N GLU A 39 -90.71 -121.20 19.95
CA GLU A 39 -90.87 -119.78 20.33
C GLU A 39 -89.54 -119.17 20.79
N MET A 40 -88.77 -119.88 21.63
CA MET A 40 -87.42 -119.45 22.03
C MET A 40 -86.47 -119.33 20.83
N HIS A 41 -86.57 -120.21 19.84
CA HIS A 41 -85.80 -120.11 18.60
C HIS A 41 -86.24 -118.90 17.76
N HIS A 42 -87.53 -118.62 17.61
CA HIS A 42 -88.03 -117.43 16.90
C HIS A 42 -87.61 -116.13 17.60
N ALA A 43 -87.68 -116.08 18.94
CA ALA A 43 -87.20 -114.93 19.71
C ALA A 43 -85.70 -114.67 19.47
N LYS A 44 -84.87 -115.71 19.55
CA LYS A 44 -83.42 -115.61 19.29
C LYS A 44 -83.08 -115.26 17.85
N ILE A 45 -83.88 -115.73 16.87
CA ILE A 45 -83.74 -115.32 15.46
C ILE A 45 -84.00 -113.81 15.35
N LYS A 46 -85.10 -113.32 15.95
CA LYS A 46 -85.45 -111.89 15.93
C LYS A 46 -84.40 -111.02 16.63
N GLU A 47 -83.92 -111.39 17.81
CA GLU A 47 -82.83 -110.70 18.51
C GLU A 47 -81.56 -110.62 17.66
N LEU A 48 -81.23 -111.70 16.95
CA LEU A 48 -80.08 -111.79 16.06
C LEU A 48 -80.27 -110.99 14.76
N GLU A 49 -81.50 -110.82 14.29
CA GLU A 49 -81.86 -109.93 13.18
C GLU A 49 -81.82 -108.45 13.59
N ASP A 50 -82.35 -108.10 14.76
CA ASP A 50 -82.28 -106.74 15.33
C ASP A 50 -80.82 -106.34 15.66
N LEU A 51 -80.00 -107.28 16.14
CA LEU A 51 -78.56 -107.06 16.33
C LEU A 51 -77.80 -106.90 15.00
N LYS A 52 -78.13 -107.68 13.97
CA LYS A 52 -77.60 -107.49 12.61
C LYS A 52 -77.98 -106.13 12.02
N ARG A 53 -79.22 -105.68 12.26
CA ARG A 53 -79.76 -104.40 11.80
C ARG A 53 -79.01 -103.24 12.44
N THR A 54 -78.95 -103.19 13.77
CA THR A 54 -78.23 -102.15 14.53
C THR A 54 -76.72 -102.15 14.25
N PHE A 55 -76.09 -103.33 14.09
CA PHE A 55 -74.69 -103.42 13.66
C PHE A 55 -74.47 -102.86 12.25
N LYS A 56 -75.41 -103.08 11.31
CA LYS A 56 -75.34 -102.52 9.96
C LYS A 56 -75.54 -101.01 9.97
N GLU A 57 -76.54 -100.53 10.71
CA GLU A 57 -76.80 -99.09 10.91
C GLU A 57 -75.55 -98.38 11.44
N GLY A 58 -74.93 -98.90 12.52
CA GLY A 58 -73.67 -98.36 13.06
C GLY A 58 -72.47 -98.47 12.13
N MET A 59 -72.39 -99.50 11.28
CA MET A 59 -71.35 -99.62 10.23
C MET A 59 -71.53 -98.61 9.10
N ASP A 60 -72.78 -98.32 8.71
CA ASP A 60 -73.10 -97.35 7.68
C ASP A 60 -72.91 -95.92 8.23
N GLU A 61 -73.30 -95.64 9.48
CA GLU A 61 -72.96 -94.40 10.21
C GLU A 61 -71.44 -94.19 10.29
N LEU A 62 -70.68 -95.18 10.74
CA LEU A 62 -69.22 -95.11 10.83
C LEU A 62 -68.57 -94.85 9.45
N ARG A 63 -69.16 -95.39 8.37
CA ARG A 63 -68.73 -95.06 7.00
C ARG A 63 -69.02 -93.60 6.64
N THR A 64 -70.20 -93.06 6.97
CA THR A 64 -70.51 -91.64 6.72
C THR A 64 -69.62 -90.69 7.53
N LEU A 65 -69.37 -91.00 8.81
CA LEU A 65 -68.48 -90.21 9.67
C LEU A 65 -67.04 -90.23 9.15
N ARG A 66 -66.53 -91.38 8.70
CA ARG A 66 -65.20 -91.48 8.08
C ARG A 66 -65.09 -90.64 6.80
N THR A 67 -66.13 -90.63 5.96
CA THR A 67 -66.18 -89.76 4.77
C THR A 67 -66.21 -88.28 5.18
N LYS A 68 -67.02 -87.91 6.19
CA LYS A 68 -67.12 -86.52 6.68
C LYS A 68 -65.80 -86.01 7.27
N VAL A 69 -65.10 -86.84 8.05
CA VAL A 69 -63.75 -86.51 8.56
C VAL A 69 -62.80 -86.23 7.40
N LYS A 70 -62.75 -87.10 6.39
CA LYS A 70 -61.90 -86.88 5.21
C LYS A 70 -62.24 -85.57 4.48
N CYS A 71 -63.52 -85.27 4.27
CA CYS A 71 -63.92 -84.01 3.63
C CYS A 71 -63.48 -82.78 4.42
N LEU A 72 -63.56 -82.83 5.76
CA LEU A 72 -63.08 -81.75 6.64
C LEU A 72 -61.55 -81.65 6.68
N GLU A 73 -60.81 -82.76 6.54
CA GLU A 73 -59.36 -82.76 6.37
C GLU A 73 -58.94 -82.15 5.02
N ASP A 74 -59.62 -82.53 3.93
CA ASP A 74 -59.43 -81.95 2.59
C ASP A 74 -59.75 -80.43 2.58
N GLU A 75 -60.76 -79.98 3.35
CA GLU A 75 -61.09 -78.56 3.55
C GLU A 75 -60.02 -77.84 4.38
N ARG A 76 -59.57 -78.44 5.50
CA ARG A 76 -58.53 -77.84 6.35
C ARG A 76 -57.26 -77.59 5.54
N LEU A 77 -56.81 -78.56 4.75
CA LEU A 77 -55.62 -78.45 3.90
C LEU A 77 -55.77 -77.32 2.87
N ARG A 78 -56.94 -77.20 2.21
CA ARG A 78 -57.21 -76.06 1.31
C ARG A 78 -57.11 -74.71 2.03
N THR A 79 -57.69 -74.57 3.22
CA THR A 79 -57.59 -73.30 3.98
C THR A 79 -56.17 -73.01 4.47
N GLU A 80 -55.37 -74.05 4.74
CA GLU A 80 -53.98 -73.94 5.21
C GLU A 80 -53.03 -73.51 4.07
N ASP A 81 -53.26 -74.03 2.86
CA ASP A 81 -52.63 -73.57 1.62
C ASP A 81 -52.96 -72.10 1.30
N GLU A 82 -54.24 -71.71 1.41
CA GLU A 82 -54.67 -70.32 1.20
C GLU A 82 -54.06 -69.36 2.23
N LEU A 83 -54.10 -69.72 3.51
CA LEU A 83 -53.51 -68.93 4.59
C LEU A 83 -51.98 -68.81 4.42
N SER A 84 -51.33 -69.82 3.86
CA SER A 84 -49.91 -69.78 3.47
C SER A 84 -49.64 -68.81 2.31
N LYS A 85 -50.48 -68.83 1.26
CA LYS A 85 -50.40 -67.85 0.15
C LYS A 85 -50.61 -66.41 0.64
N TYR A 86 -51.56 -66.17 1.53
CA TYR A 86 -51.78 -64.85 2.13
C TYR A 86 -50.57 -64.39 2.98
N LYS A 87 -49.95 -65.29 3.76
CA LYS A 87 -48.70 -64.99 4.48
C LYS A 87 -47.57 -64.57 3.54
N GLU A 88 -47.39 -65.25 2.40
CA GLU A 88 -46.38 -64.84 1.41
C GLU A 88 -46.67 -63.46 0.81
N ILE A 89 -47.93 -63.17 0.45
CA ILE A 89 -48.34 -61.88 -0.11
C ILE A 89 -48.05 -60.76 0.88
N ILE A 90 -48.42 -60.94 2.16
CA ILE A 90 -48.13 -59.98 3.25
C ILE A 90 -46.62 -59.77 3.41
N ASN A 91 -45.80 -60.82 3.30
CA ASN A 91 -44.35 -60.70 3.40
C ASN A 91 -43.73 -59.97 2.19
N ARG A 92 -44.22 -60.23 0.97
CA ARG A 92 -43.83 -59.47 -0.24
C ARG A 92 -44.19 -57.99 -0.11
N GLN A 93 -45.42 -57.69 0.30
CA GLN A 93 -45.90 -56.31 0.52
C GLN A 93 -45.10 -55.58 1.61
N LYS A 94 -44.72 -56.25 2.70
CA LYS A 94 -43.84 -55.65 3.73
C LYS A 94 -42.46 -55.28 3.18
N ALA A 95 -41.86 -56.14 2.36
CA ALA A 95 -40.58 -55.85 1.71
C ALA A 95 -40.67 -54.69 0.70
N GLU A 96 -41.78 -54.62 -0.04
CA GLU A 96 -42.07 -53.53 -0.97
C GLU A 96 -42.29 -52.19 -0.26
N ILE A 97 -43.09 -52.17 0.83
CA ILE A 97 -43.28 -51.00 1.69
C ILE A 97 -41.93 -50.50 2.25
N GLN A 98 -41.08 -51.41 2.72
CA GLN A 98 -39.74 -51.05 3.20
C GLN A 98 -38.88 -50.43 2.08
N ASN A 99 -38.88 -51.01 0.88
CA ASN A 99 -38.16 -50.46 -0.27
C ASN A 99 -38.67 -49.05 -0.64
N LEU A 100 -39.99 -48.84 -0.63
CA LEU A 100 -40.60 -47.53 -0.90
C LEU A 100 -40.21 -46.50 0.17
N LEU A 101 -40.23 -46.87 1.46
CA LEU A 101 -39.79 -46.01 2.55
C LEU A 101 -38.31 -45.61 2.42
N ASP A 102 -37.44 -46.54 2.03
CA ASP A 102 -36.02 -46.24 1.83
C ASP A 102 -35.77 -45.39 0.58
N ARG A 103 -36.58 -45.56 -0.48
CA ARG A 103 -36.57 -44.66 -1.65
C ARG A 103 -37.05 -43.24 -1.33
N VAL A 104 -38.04 -43.09 -0.43
CA VAL A 104 -38.48 -41.77 0.05
C VAL A 104 -37.35 -41.05 0.79
N LYS A 105 -36.67 -41.71 1.75
CA LYS A 105 -35.51 -41.13 2.45
C LYS A 105 -34.41 -40.65 1.50
N ILE A 106 -34.15 -41.38 0.42
CA ILE A 106 -33.17 -40.99 -0.60
C ILE A 106 -33.66 -39.75 -1.38
N ALA A 107 -34.95 -39.66 -1.71
CA ALA A 107 -35.53 -38.48 -2.34
C ALA A 107 -35.45 -37.24 -1.43
N ASP A 108 -35.76 -37.40 -0.13
CA ASP A 108 -35.67 -36.33 0.86
C ASP A 108 -34.22 -35.80 0.98
N GLN A 109 -33.23 -36.70 1.06
CA GLN A 109 -31.80 -36.35 1.10
C GLN A 109 -31.35 -35.60 -0.17
N ILE A 110 -31.83 -36.01 -1.36
CA ILE A 110 -31.55 -35.33 -2.62
C ILE A 110 -32.22 -33.95 -2.64
N GLN A 111 -33.43 -33.80 -2.09
CA GLN A 111 -34.13 -32.52 -1.97
C GLN A 111 -33.39 -31.56 -1.02
N GLU A 112 -32.87 -32.04 0.11
CA GLU A 112 -32.03 -31.24 1.02
C GLU A 112 -30.69 -30.82 0.40
N GLN A 113 -30.07 -31.69 -0.40
CA GLN A 113 -28.85 -31.33 -1.15
C GLN A 113 -29.14 -30.30 -2.23
N HIS A 114 -30.25 -30.48 -2.98
CA HIS A 114 -30.68 -29.53 -4.00
C HIS A 114 -31.03 -28.16 -3.42
N GLN A 115 -31.66 -28.11 -2.25
CA GLN A 115 -31.99 -26.84 -1.58
C GLN A 115 -30.74 -26.14 -1.01
N ARG A 116 -29.75 -26.88 -0.51
CA ARG A 116 -28.43 -26.31 -0.14
C ARG A 116 -27.69 -25.75 -1.34
N GLY A 117 -27.56 -26.54 -2.42
CA GLY A 117 -26.92 -26.08 -3.65
C GLY A 117 -27.59 -24.86 -4.28
N LYS A 118 -28.93 -24.74 -4.17
CA LYS A 118 -29.67 -23.52 -4.52
C LYS A 118 -29.24 -22.30 -3.70
N GLN A 119 -29.13 -22.44 -2.38
CA GLN A 119 -28.69 -21.34 -1.52
C GLN A 119 -27.22 -20.96 -1.78
N GLU A 120 -26.35 -21.94 -1.98
CA GLU A 120 -24.94 -21.72 -2.34
C GLU A 120 -24.83 -20.96 -3.69
N ILE A 121 -25.64 -21.32 -4.69
CA ILE A 121 -25.72 -20.61 -5.96
C ILE A 121 -26.23 -19.17 -5.77
N GLU A 122 -27.23 -18.92 -4.92
CA GLU A 122 -27.74 -17.56 -4.69
C GLU A 122 -26.70 -16.68 -3.99
N ASN A 123 -26.07 -17.19 -2.92
CA ASN A 123 -24.98 -16.49 -2.22
C ASN A 123 -23.83 -16.13 -3.18
N LEU A 124 -23.47 -17.04 -4.11
CA LEU A 124 -22.43 -16.79 -5.11
C LEU A 124 -22.84 -15.75 -6.17
N LYS A 125 -24.15 -15.61 -6.49
CA LYS A 125 -24.62 -14.48 -7.31
C LYS A 125 -24.48 -13.17 -6.58
N GLU A 126 -24.91 -13.11 -5.31
CA GLU A 126 -24.80 -11.90 -4.48
C GLU A 126 -23.32 -11.44 -4.36
N GLU A 127 -22.39 -12.39 -4.17
CA GLU A 127 -20.95 -12.10 -4.19
C GLU A 127 -20.50 -11.57 -5.56
N VAL A 128 -20.88 -12.22 -6.67
CA VAL A 128 -20.55 -11.77 -8.04
C VAL A 128 -21.15 -10.40 -8.37
N GLU A 129 -22.38 -10.10 -7.94
CA GLU A 129 -23.00 -8.78 -8.12
C GLU A 129 -22.29 -7.70 -7.30
N SER A 130 -21.86 -8.01 -6.07
CA SER A 130 -21.04 -7.11 -5.24
C SER A 130 -19.65 -6.84 -5.83
N LEU A 131 -19.01 -7.86 -6.42
CA LEU A 131 -17.73 -7.71 -7.09
C LEU A 131 -17.88 -6.89 -8.39
N ASN A 132 -18.97 -7.09 -9.13
CA ASN A 132 -19.27 -6.28 -10.31
C ASN A 132 -19.55 -4.81 -9.95
N SER A 133 -20.23 -4.51 -8.83
CA SER A 133 -20.42 -3.12 -8.40
C SER A 133 -19.09 -2.46 -8.03
N LEU A 134 -18.23 -3.15 -7.26
CA LEU A 134 -16.88 -2.67 -6.94
C LEU A 134 -16.00 -2.45 -8.19
N ILE A 135 -16.06 -3.35 -9.18
CA ILE A 135 -15.35 -3.19 -10.45
C ILE A 135 -15.85 -1.96 -11.22
N ASN A 136 -17.17 -1.72 -11.24
CA ASN A 136 -17.76 -0.55 -11.89
C ASN A 136 -17.37 0.77 -11.21
N ASP A 137 -17.22 0.79 -9.88
CA ASP A 137 -16.76 1.97 -9.15
C ASP A 137 -15.27 2.24 -9.37
N LEU A 138 -14.41 1.22 -9.23
CA LEU A 138 -12.98 1.33 -9.54
C LEU A 138 -12.70 1.78 -10.99
N GLN A 139 -13.56 1.42 -11.95
CA GLN A 139 -13.48 1.93 -13.33
C GLN A 139 -13.75 3.44 -13.42
N LYS A 140 -14.74 3.96 -12.67
CA LYS A 140 -15.02 5.41 -12.59
C LYS A 140 -13.83 6.16 -11.97
N ASP A 141 -13.20 5.58 -10.95
CA ASP A 141 -12.04 6.17 -10.27
C ASP A 141 -10.82 6.24 -11.20
N ILE A 142 -10.58 5.20 -11.99
CA ILE A 142 -9.55 5.17 -13.02
C ILE A 142 -9.83 6.22 -14.11
N GLU A 143 -11.07 6.36 -14.57
CA GLU A 143 -11.45 7.43 -15.50
C GLU A 143 -11.30 8.83 -14.91
N GLY A 144 -11.74 9.06 -13.67
CA GLY A 144 -11.62 10.33 -12.96
C GLY A 144 -10.17 10.69 -12.66
N SER A 145 -9.30 9.69 -12.49
CA SER A 145 -7.85 9.86 -12.37
C SER A 145 -7.22 10.26 -13.71
N ARG A 146 -7.54 9.56 -14.81
CA ARG A 146 -7.06 9.90 -16.16
C ARG A 146 -7.52 11.29 -16.63
N LYS A 147 -8.72 11.72 -16.26
CA LYS A 147 -9.23 13.08 -16.54
C LYS A 147 -8.36 14.14 -15.83
N ARG A 148 -8.11 13.98 -14.53
CA ARG A 148 -7.21 14.85 -13.74
C ARG A 148 -5.76 14.83 -14.24
N GLU A 149 -5.25 13.67 -14.65
CA GLU A 149 -3.92 13.53 -15.25
C GLU A 149 -3.81 14.34 -16.56
N SER A 150 -4.81 14.25 -17.44
CA SER A 150 -4.88 15.05 -18.67
C SER A 150 -4.94 16.56 -18.40
N GLU A 151 -5.71 16.98 -17.39
CA GLU A 151 -5.77 18.39 -16.95
C GLU A 151 -4.42 18.89 -16.41
N LEU A 152 -3.71 18.07 -15.62
CA LEU A 152 -2.37 18.38 -15.11
C LEU A 152 -1.31 18.43 -16.21
N LEU A 153 -1.40 17.56 -17.23
CA LEU A 153 -0.55 17.61 -18.41
C LEU A 153 -0.77 18.89 -19.22
N LEU A 154 -2.03 19.28 -19.46
CA LEU A 154 -2.39 20.55 -20.12
C LEU A 154 -1.96 21.78 -19.32
N PHE A 155 -1.94 21.72 -17.98
CA PHE A 155 -1.37 22.77 -17.15
C PHE A 155 0.16 22.82 -17.27
N THR A 156 0.82 21.66 -17.26
CA THR A 156 2.28 21.53 -17.39
C THR A 156 2.78 22.01 -18.75
N GLU A 157 2.04 21.73 -19.83
CA GLU A 157 2.31 22.26 -21.18
C GLU A 157 2.26 23.80 -21.18
N LYS A 158 1.19 24.39 -20.65
CA LYS A 158 1.02 25.85 -20.56
C LYS A 158 2.11 26.52 -19.73
N LEU A 159 2.48 25.91 -18.60
CA LEU A 159 3.55 26.40 -17.73
C LEU A 159 4.91 26.32 -18.43
N THR A 160 5.19 25.22 -19.14
CA THR A 160 6.43 25.03 -19.90
C THR A 160 6.54 26.02 -21.06
N SER A 161 5.44 26.22 -21.81
CA SER A 161 5.34 27.21 -22.88
C SER A 161 5.57 28.64 -22.36
N LYS A 162 4.95 29.01 -21.23
CA LYS A 162 5.16 30.33 -20.63
C LYS A 162 6.57 30.52 -20.08
N ASN A 163 7.19 29.47 -19.53
CA ASN A 163 8.59 29.51 -19.08
C ASN A 163 9.55 29.69 -20.27
N ALA A 164 9.34 28.97 -21.38
CA ALA A 164 10.11 29.15 -22.61
C ALA A 164 9.97 30.56 -23.20
N GLN A 165 8.77 31.15 -23.16
CA GLN A 165 8.55 32.56 -23.51
C GLN A 165 9.37 33.50 -22.61
N LEU A 166 9.25 33.37 -21.29
CA LEU A 166 9.94 34.24 -20.32
C LEU A 166 11.47 34.11 -20.43
N GLN A 167 11.99 32.91 -20.70
CA GLN A 167 13.42 32.71 -20.95
C GLN A 167 13.87 33.41 -22.25
N SER A 168 13.06 33.39 -23.31
CA SER A 168 13.34 34.11 -24.55
C SER A 168 13.32 35.63 -24.35
N GLU A 169 12.34 36.14 -23.61
CA GLU A 169 12.24 37.56 -23.22
C GLU A 169 13.44 37.99 -22.36
N SER A 170 13.83 37.18 -21.37
CA SER A 170 15.01 37.39 -20.53
C SER A 170 16.31 37.42 -21.34
N ASN A 171 16.52 36.44 -22.23
CA ASN A 171 17.69 36.40 -23.12
C ASN A 171 17.75 37.63 -24.06
N SER A 172 16.60 38.09 -24.54
CA SER A 172 16.48 39.30 -25.38
C SER A 172 16.83 40.58 -24.60
N LEU A 173 16.36 40.70 -23.36
CA LEU A 173 16.68 41.82 -22.46
C LEU A 173 18.16 41.81 -22.05
N GLN A 174 18.74 40.65 -21.74
CA GLN A 174 20.17 40.52 -21.46
C GLN A 174 21.00 40.98 -22.68
N SER A 175 20.65 40.52 -23.88
CA SER A 175 21.35 40.96 -25.10
C SER A 175 21.19 42.46 -25.40
N GLN A 176 20.18 43.15 -24.85
CA GLN A 176 20.06 44.60 -24.91
C GLN A 176 20.92 45.28 -23.84
N LEU A 177 20.93 44.74 -22.62
CA LEU A 177 21.79 45.20 -21.52
C LEU A 177 23.28 45.11 -21.88
N ASP A 178 23.72 43.98 -22.47
CA ASP A 178 25.10 43.77 -22.91
C ASP A 178 25.53 44.81 -23.95
N LYS A 179 24.65 45.13 -24.92
CA LYS A 179 24.90 46.16 -25.94
C LYS A 179 24.99 47.56 -25.32
N LEU A 180 24.11 47.88 -24.38
CA LEU A 180 24.13 49.17 -23.67
C LEU A 180 25.38 49.31 -22.81
N SER A 181 25.78 48.26 -22.08
CA SER A 181 27.00 48.27 -21.27
C SER A 181 28.28 48.35 -22.10
N CYS A 182 28.31 47.72 -23.29
CA CYS A 182 29.37 47.93 -24.28
C CYS A 182 29.43 49.39 -24.76
N SER A 183 28.28 50.00 -25.06
CA SER A 183 28.20 51.41 -25.49
C SER A 183 28.59 52.38 -24.37
N GLU A 184 28.20 52.09 -23.12
CA GLU A 184 28.57 52.85 -21.92
C GLU A 184 30.09 52.78 -21.70
N SER A 185 30.68 51.59 -21.77
CA SER A 185 32.13 51.39 -21.65
C SER A 185 32.92 52.13 -22.74
N GLN A 186 32.42 52.15 -23.97
CA GLN A 186 33.00 52.91 -25.08
C GLN A 186 32.91 54.43 -24.86
N LEU A 187 31.75 54.93 -24.44
CA LEU A 187 31.55 56.35 -24.14
C LEU A 187 32.37 56.81 -22.93
N GLN A 188 32.51 55.97 -21.90
CA GLN A 188 33.39 56.24 -20.76
C GLN A 188 34.85 56.33 -21.20
N SER A 189 35.34 55.38 -22.00
CA SER A 189 36.72 55.42 -22.52
C SER A 189 36.98 56.65 -23.39
N GLN A 190 36.01 57.05 -24.23
CA GLN A 190 36.08 58.31 -24.98
C GLN A 190 36.12 59.53 -24.05
N CYS A 191 35.30 59.56 -23.00
CA CYS A 191 35.32 60.64 -22.01
C CYS A 191 36.65 60.71 -21.23
N GLU A 192 37.28 59.57 -20.94
CA GLU A 192 38.59 59.49 -20.29
C GLU A 192 39.71 59.97 -21.23
N GLN A 193 39.68 59.58 -22.51
CA GLN A 193 40.59 60.11 -23.55
C GLN A 193 40.41 61.61 -23.77
N MET A 194 39.17 62.12 -23.76
CA MET A 194 38.88 63.56 -23.87
C MET A 194 39.37 64.32 -22.63
N LYS A 195 39.21 63.77 -21.42
CA LYS A 195 39.80 64.34 -20.20
C LYS A 195 41.33 64.37 -20.26
N GLN A 196 41.97 63.28 -20.69
CA GLN A 196 43.43 63.20 -20.76
C GLN A 196 44.02 64.10 -21.85
N THR A 197 43.35 64.25 -23.00
CA THR A 197 43.77 65.22 -24.02
C THR A 197 43.56 66.67 -23.54
N ASN A 198 42.48 66.96 -22.80
CA ASN A 198 42.28 68.26 -22.17
C ASN A 198 43.38 68.60 -21.14
N THR A 199 43.69 67.71 -20.19
CA THR A 199 44.75 67.97 -19.19
C THR A 199 46.15 68.08 -19.81
N ASN A 200 46.41 67.36 -20.91
CA ASN A 200 47.62 67.54 -21.70
C ASN A 200 47.67 68.90 -22.41
N LEU A 201 46.54 69.41 -22.90
CA LEU A 201 46.45 70.75 -23.49
C LEU A 201 46.60 71.85 -22.43
N GLU A 202 45.97 71.70 -21.26
CA GLU A 202 46.13 72.59 -20.10
C GLU A 202 47.60 72.63 -19.64
N SER A 203 48.26 71.47 -19.51
CA SER A 203 49.69 71.41 -19.15
C SER A 203 50.60 72.05 -20.21
N ARG A 204 50.24 71.98 -21.49
CA ARG A 204 50.96 72.66 -22.57
C ARG A 204 50.72 74.17 -22.57
N LEU A 205 49.49 74.60 -22.32
CA LEU A 205 49.12 76.01 -22.22
C LEU A 205 49.86 76.68 -21.06
N LEU A 206 49.84 76.09 -19.87
CA LEU A 206 50.56 76.60 -18.70
C LEU A 206 52.07 76.72 -18.93
N LYS A 207 52.67 75.79 -19.70
CA LYS A 207 54.10 75.86 -20.07
C LYS A 207 54.40 76.95 -21.09
N GLU A 208 53.53 77.16 -22.09
CA GLU A 208 53.67 78.29 -23.02
C GLU A 208 53.47 79.62 -22.27
N GLU A 209 52.46 79.73 -21.39
CA GLU A 209 52.25 80.91 -20.53
C GLU A 209 53.45 81.18 -19.61
N GLU A 210 54.10 80.16 -19.09
CA GLU A 210 55.32 80.28 -18.28
C GLU A 210 56.52 80.74 -19.11
N LEU A 211 56.78 80.13 -20.27
CA LEU A 211 57.83 80.54 -21.20
C LEU A 211 57.61 81.99 -21.70
N ARG A 212 56.37 82.40 -21.98
CA ARG A 212 56.02 83.78 -22.34
C ARG A 212 56.19 84.75 -21.17
N ARG A 213 55.94 84.30 -19.94
CA ARG A 213 56.19 85.10 -18.73
C ARG A 213 57.69 85.30 -18.51
N GLU A 214 58.50 84.28 -18.73
CA GLU A 214 59.97 84.37 -18.70
C GLU A 214 60.50 85.27 -19.82
N GLU A 215 60.04 85.11 -21.06
CA GLU A 215 60.38 85.97 -22.21
C GLU A 215 60.03 87.45 -21.97
N VAL A 216 58.85 87.73 -21.40
CA VAL A 216 58.47 89.10 -21.01
C VAL A 216 59.35 89.63 -19.87
N GLN A 217 59.70 88.80 -18.89
CA GLN A 217 60.60 89.20 -17.80
C GLN A 217 62.03 89.48 -18.27
N THR A 218 62.61 88.67 -19.16
CA THR A 218 63.94 88.92 -19.71
C THR A 218 63.96 90.16 -20.59
N LEU A 219 62.98 90.33 -21.49
CA LEU A 219 62.84 91.54 -22.30
C LEU A 219 62.63 92.81 -21.43
N GLN A 220 61.92 92.70 -20.30
CA GLN A 220 61.72 93.83 -19.39
C GLN A 220 62.97 94.10 -18.50
N ALA A 221 63.76 93.08 -18.17
CA ALA A 221 65.08 93.24 -17.55
C ALA A 221 66.09 93.89 -18.51
N GLU A 222 66.10 93.48 -19.78
CA GLU A 222 66.91 94.12 -20.83
C GLU A 222 66.48 95.57 -21.06
N LEU A 223 65.17 95.83 -21.16
CA LEU A 223 64.63 97.19 -21.31
C LEU A 223 64.99 98.09 -20.12
N THR A 224 64.91 97.59 -18.88
CA THR A 224 65.30 98.38 -17.70
C THR A 224 66.80 98.59 -17.62
N CYS A 225 67.61 97.60 -17.99
CA CYS A 225 69.07 97.74 -18.13
C CYS A 225 69.45 98.81 -19.16
N ARG A 226 68.86 98.75 -20.37
CA ARG A 226 69.05 99.78 -21.42
C ARG A 226 68.52 101.14 -20.98
N GLN A 227 67.43 101.21 -20.21
CA GLN A 227 66.98 102.48 -19.62
C GLN A 227 67.95 103.02 -18.56
N THR A 228 68.59 102.18 -17.76
CA THR A 228 69.64 102.64 -16.82
C THR A 228 70.92 103.07 -17.55
N GLU A 229 71.31 102.37 -18.62
CA GLU A 229 72.42 102.75 -19.49
C GLU A 229 72.15 104.10 -20.20
N VAL A 230 70.96 104.27 -20.80
CA VAL A 230 70.53 105.55 -21.40
C VAL A 230 70.45 106.66 -20.36
N LYS A 231 70.00 106.39 -19.13
CA LYS A 231 70.03 107.38 -18.03
C LYS A 231 71.47 107.74 -17.64
N ALA A 232 72.36 106.77 -17.50
CA ALA A 232 73.76 107.00 -17.14
C ALA A 232 74.52 107.77 -18.23
N LEU A 233 74.28 107.44 -19.51
CA LEU A 233 74.78 108.20 -20.65
C LEU A 233 74.16 109.61 -20.71
N SER A 234 72.88 109.76 -20.36
CA SER A 234 72.24 111.08 -20.29
C SER A 234 72.79 111.93 -19.14
N THR A 235 73.05 111.37 -17.96
CA THR A 235 73.70 112.10 -16.87
C THR A 235 75.14 112.43 -17.25
N GLN A 236 75.88 111.51 -17.86
CA GLN A 236 77.23 111.78 -18.38
C GLN A 236 77.22 112.86 -19.48
N VAL A 237 76.16 112.95 -20.30
CA VAL A 237 75.99 114.04 -21.29
C VAL A 237 75.66 115.37 -20.62
N GLU A 238 74.83 115.42 -19.57
CA GLU A 238 74.64 116.66 -18.80
C GLU A 238 75.89 117.05 -18.00
N GLU A 239 76.60 116.09 -17.40
CA GLU A 239 77.90 116.31 -16.76
C GLU A 239 78.94 116.83 -17.76
N LEU A 240 79.01 116.27 -18.98
CA LEU A 240 79.90 116.77 -20.04
C LEU A 240 79.43 118.12 -20.61
N LYS A 241 78.13 118.45 -20.56
CA LYS A 241 77.62 119.80 -20.88
C LYS A 241 77.96 120.81 -19.79
N ASP A 242 77.85 120.45 -18.51
CA ASP A 242 78.22 121.32 -17.38
C ASP A 242 79.74 121.42 -17.23
N GLU A 243 80.51 120.37 -17.55
CA GLU A 243 81.94 120.47 -17.77
C GLU A 243 82.22 121.35 -18.99
N LEU A 244 81.49 121.24 -20.12
CA LEU A 244 81.66 122.17 -21.25
C LEU A 244 81.27 123.62 -20.90
N VAL A 245 80.27 123.85 -20.05
CA VAL A 245 79.85 125.20 -19.61
C VAL A 245 80.80 125.77 -18.57
N THR A 246 81.28 124.95 -17.63
CA THR A 246 82.31 125.35 -16.66
C THR A 246 83.67 125.48 -17.32
N GLN A 247 84.02 124.69 -18.34
CA GLN A 247 85.19 124.87 -19.19
C GLN A 247 85.02 126.06 -20.11
N ARG A 248 83.84 126.37 -20.67
CA ARG A 248 83.59 127.66 -21.33
C ARG A 248 83.69 128.84 -20.35
N ARG A 249 83.31 128.67 -19.07
CA ARG A 249 83.53 129.69 -18.02
C ARG A 249 85.00 129.77 -17.57
N LYS A 250 85.72 128.65 -17.44
CA LYS A 250 87.16 128.55 -17.15
C LYS A 250 87.98 129.10 -18.31
N HIS A 251 87.59 128.86 -19.56
CA HIS A 251 88.18 129.45 -20.75
C HIS A 251 87.73 130.90 -20.95
N ALA A 252 86.54 131.34 -20.51
CA ALA A 252 86.20 132.77 -20.52
C ALA A 252 86.92 133.55 -19.40
N SER A 253 87.09 132.93 -18.22
CA SER A 253 87.87 133.50 -17.12
C SER A 253 89.36 133.41 -17.38
N SER A 254 89.85 132.35 -18.03
CA SER A 254 91.23 132.15 -18.48
C SER A 254 91.49 132.73 -19.87
N VAL A 255 90.51 133.23 -20.61
CA VAL A 255 90.73 134.19 -21.73
C VAL A 255 90.69 135.61 -21.19
N LYS A 256 89.93 135.92 -20.13
CA LYS A 256 90.18 137.15 -19.36
C LYS A 256 91.56 137.11 -18.69
N ASP A 257 91.95 135.97 -18.13
CA ASP A 257 93.24 135.79 -17.47
C ASP A 257 94.37 135.47 -18.44
N LEU A 258 94.14 134.96 -19.67
CA LEU A 258 95.08 135.02 -20.80
C LEU A 258 94.97 136.31 -21.60
N ILE A 259 94.05 137.23 -21.32
CA ILE A 259 94.18 138.63 -21.76
C ILE A 259 95.10 139.35 -20.78
N LYS A 260 94.93 139.14 -19.46
CA LYS A 260 95.92 139.56 -18.45
C LYS A 260 97.27 138.84 -18.60
N GLN A 261 97.28 137.55 -18.95
CA GLN A 261 98.47 136.72 -19.15
C GLN A 261 98.90 136.66 -20.61
N LEU A 262 98.28 137.37 -21.55
CA LEU A 262 98.95 137.79 -22.80
C LEU A 262 99.41 139.24 -22.68
N GLN A 263 98.85 140.05 -21.75
CA GLN A 263 99.51 141.23 -21.21
C GLN A 263 100.71 140.89 -20.29
N GLN A 264 100.71 139.73 -19.61
CA GLN A 264 101.80 139.25 -18.74
C GLN A 264 102.66 138.13 -19.36
N ALA A 265 102.22 137.40 -20.40
CA ALA A 265 103.11 136.54 -21.22
C ALA A 265 103.69 137.26 -22.45
N ARG A 266 103.14 138.42 -22.88
CA ARG A 266 103.99 139.46 -23.51
C ARG A 266 105.07 140.00 -22.57
N ARG A 267 105.08 139.57 -21.29
CA ARG A 267 106.14 139.84 -20.30
C ARG A 267 106.81 138.55 -19.75
N LYS A 268 106.47 137.36 -20.26
CA LYS A 268 107.03 136.02 -19.93
C LYS A 268 106.29 134.89 -20.67
N LEU A 269 106.71 134.61 -21.91
CA LEU A 269 106.34 133.37 -22.61
C LEU A 269 107.61 132.50 -22.68
N ASP A 270 107.84 131.73 -21.61
CA ASP A 270 108.99 130.83 -21.40
C ASP A 270 108.55 129.47 -20.66
N GLN A 271 108.07 128.35 -21.32
CA GLN A 271 108.02 126.84 -20.97
C GLN A 271 106.71 125.92 -20.66
N ILE A 272 106.79 124.57 -20.32
CA ILE A 272 106.06 123.36 -20.98
C ILE A 272 105.72 121.93 -20.21
N GLU A 273 104.71 121.07 -20.63
CA GLU A 273 104.35 119.52 -20.60
C GLU A 273 104.05 118.53 -19.34
N ASN A 274 103.55 117.22 -19.26
CA ASN A 274 102.70 116.11 -19.99
C ASN A 274 102.39 114.71 -19.17
N GLY A 275 101.57 113.64 -19.56
CA GLY A 275 101.32 112.26 -18.85
C GLY A 275 100.23 111.13 -19.32
N ASN A 276 100.17 109.80 -18.84
CA ASN A 276 99.33 108.54 -19.27
C ASN A 276 99.22 107.26 -18.25
N TYR A 277 98.59 105.98 -18.24
CA TYR A 277 97.47 105.04 -18.85
C TYR A 277 97.24 103.52 -18.20
N ASP A 278 96.18 102.66 -18.55
CA ASP A 278 95.90 101.09 -18.55
C ASP A 278 95.42 100.12 -17.30
N LYS A 279 94.88 98.80 -17.18
CA LYS A 279 94.25 97.48 -17.84
C LYS A 279 93.65 96.37 -16.77
N GLU A 280 93.11 95.05 -16.79
CA GLU A 280 92.44 93.85 -17.58
C GLU A 280 92.00 92.47 -16.77
N VAL A 281 91.32 91.33 -17.31
CA VAL A 281 91.23 89.77 -16.93
C VAL A 281 89.86 88.85 -16.61
N SER A 282 89.73 87.44 -16.75
CA SER A 282 88.53 86.43 -16.46
C SER A 282 88.63 84.77 -16.42
N SER A 283 87.57 83.84 -16.20
CA SER A 283 87.59 82.25 -15.99
C SER A 283 86.28 81.21 -16.15
N MET A 284 86.25 79.81 -15.87
CA MET A 284 85.17 78.67 -16.23
C MET A 284 85.03 77.16 -15.51
N GLY A 285 84.07 76.13 -15.78
CA GLY A 285 83.88 74.66 -15.21
C GLY A 285 82.75 73.52 -15.66
N SER A 286 82.62 72.17 -15.18
CA SER A 286 81.59 70.96 -15.50
C SER A 286 81.66 69.51 -14.68
N ARG A 287 81.02 68.21 -14.65
CA ARG A 287 80.00 67.10 -15.21
C ARG A 287 79.57 65.86 -14.15
N SER A 288 78.98 64.56 -14.18
CA SER A 288 78.24 63.34 -14.91
C SER A 288 77.76 62.07 -13.92
N SER A 289 77.17 60.76 -13.98
CA SER A 289 76.43 59.55 -14.71
C SER A 289 75.94 58.28 -13.72
N SER A 290 75.36 56.97 -13.78
CA SER A 290 74.57 55.77 -14.53
C SER A 290 74.31 54.38 -13.63
N SER A 291 73.67 53.09 -13.73
CA SER A 291 72.70 52.06 -14.48
C SER A 291 72.38 50.52 -13.87
N GLY A 292 71.41 49.54 -14.29
CA GLY A 292 71.08 48.02 -13.82
C GLY A 292 69.87 47.10 -14.51
N SER A 293 69.26 45.79 -14.36
CA SER A 293 69.23 44.34 -13.67
C SER A 293 68.19 43.13 -14.21
N LEU A 294 67.98 41.80 -13.70
CA LEU A 294 67.07 40.53 -14.17
C LEU A 294 66.76 39.21 -13.18
N ASN A 295 66.11 37.92 -13.24
CA ASN A 295 65.30 36.75 -14.00
C ASN A 295 64.68 35.50 -13.06
N ALA A 296 64.04 34.20 -13.15
CA ALA A 296 63.42 32.95 -13.94
C ALA A 296 62.57 31.80 -13.05
N ARG A 297 61.94 30.51 -13.20
CA ARG A 297 61.46 29.25 -14.09
C ARG A 297 60.31 28.12 -13.59
N SER A 298 60.19 26.73 -13.93
CA SER A 298 59.02 25.62 -13.78
C SER A 298 59.30 23.97 -13.75
N SER A 299 58.58 22.72 -13.77
CA SER A 299 57.23 21.85 -13.91
C SER A 299 57.30 20.22 -13.47
N ALA A 300 56.52 19.01 -13.56
CA ALA A 300 55.28 18.19 -14.13
C ALA A 300 54.82 16.66 -13.54
N GLU A 301 53.99 15.67 -14.16
CA GLU A 301 53.07 14.45 -13.65
C GLU A 301 53.06 12.90 -14.31
N ASP A 302 52.27 11.68 -14.28
CA ASP A 302 51.01 10.83 -13.75
C ASP A 302 50.81 9.17 -14.06
N ARG A 303 49.80 8.32 -13.50
CA ARG A 303 48.99 6.96 -13.79
C ARG A 303 49.26 5.37 -13.44
N SER A 304 48.26 4.39 -13.52
CA SER A 304 48.24 2.82 -13.25
C SER A 304 46.90 2.02 -13.70
N PRO A 305 46.37 0.72 -13.42
CA PRO A 305 46.66 -0.65 -12.72
C PRO A 305 46.03 -2.10 -13.28
N GLU A 306 45.87 -3.24 -12.47
CA GLU A 306 44.99 -4.56 -12.50
C GLU A 306 45.30 -5.96 -13.28
N ASN A 307 44.72 -7.25 -13.17
CA ASN A 307 43.95 -8.24 -12.23
C ASN A 307 43.60 -9.77 -12.79
N THR A 308 43.26 -10.91 -12.04
CA THR A 308 42.72 -12.35 -12.43
C THR A 308 42.55 -13.48 -11.27
N GLY A 309 42.08 -14.81 -11.21
CA GLY A 309 41.40 -15.99 -11.98
C GLY A 309 41.29 -17.46 -11.24
N SER A 310 40.48 -18.56 -11.61
CA SER A 310 40.39 -19.99 -10.97
C SER A 310 39.59 -21.22 -11.68
N SER A 311 39.59 -22.53 -11.21
CA SER A 311 38.89 -23.77 -11.83
C SER A 311 38.45 -25.04 -10.95
N VAL A 312 38.19 -26.26 -11.53
CA VAL A 312 37.07 -27.26 -11.25
C VAL A 312 37.44 -28.78 -11.10
N ALA A 313 36.55 -29.63 -10.51
CA ALA A 313 36.62 -31.11 -10.38
C ALA A 313 35.30 -31.89 -10.74
N VAL A 314 35.28 -33.25 -10.68
CA VAL A 314 34.32 -34.21 -11.35
C VAL A 314 34.15 -35.56 -10.58
N ASP A 315 33.00 -36.31 -10.66
CA ASP A 315 32.87 -37.77 -11.08
C ASP A 315 31.45 -38.45 -10.95
N ASN A 316 31.29 -39.73 -11.36
CA ASN A 316 30.04 -40.46 -11.69
C ASN A 316 30.07 -41.99 -11.35
N PHE A 317 28.93 -42.69 -11.06
CA PHE A 317 28.91 -44.15 -10.72
C PHE A 317 27.58 -44.92 -11.06
N PRO A 318 27.61 -46.25 -11.38
CA PRO A 318 26.43 -47.03 -11.82
C PRO A 318 26.03 -48.29 -11.00
N GLU A 319 24.83 -48.83 -11.30
CA GLU A 319 24.24 -50.19 -11.09
C GLU A 319 24.28 -50.89 -9.69
N VAL A 320 23.30 -51.78 -9.40
CA VAL A 320 22.87 -52.09 -8.01
C VAL A 320 22.88 -53.58 -7.63
N ASP A 321 23.68 -53.91 -6.62
CA ASP A 321 23.75 -55.22 -5.93
C ASP A 321 22.61 -55.43 -4.89
N LYS A 322 22.38 -56.68 -4.44
CA LYS A 322 21.40 -57.03 -3.40
C LYS A 322 21.75 -56.48 -2.01
N ALA A 323 23.02 -56.42 -1.61
CA ALA A 323 23.41 -55.73 -0.38
C ALA A 323 23.18 -54.22 -0.53
N MET A 324 23.51 -53.66 -1.70
CA MET A 324 23.18 -52.28 -2.06
C MET A 324 21.67 -52.01 -2.11
N LEU A 325 20.83 -53.02 -2.35
CA LEU A 325 19.36 -52.94 -2.26
C LEU A 325 18.87 -52.88 -0.81
N ILE A 326 19.45 -53.67 0.10
CA ILE A 326 19.19 -53.56 1.55
C ILE A 326 19.68 -52.19 2.08
N GLU A 327 20.86 -51.77 1.66
CA GLU A 327 21.44 -50.47 2.00
C GLU A 327 20.61 -49.32 1.38
N ARG A 328 19.99 -49.52 0.20
CA ARG A 328 18.99 -48.63 -0.40
C ARG A 328 17.70 -48.60 0.42
N ILE A 329 17.22 -49.72 0.97
CA ILE A 329 16.07 -49.76 1.89
C ILE A 329 16.40 -48.97 3.16
N VAL A 330 17.57 -49.15 3.76
CA VAL A 330 18.01 -48.36 4.93
C VAL A 330 18.18 -46.87 4.59
N ARG A 331 18.73 -46.53 3.41
CA ARG A 331 18.79 -45.15 2.91
C ARG A 331 17.39 -44.57 2.66
N LEU A 332 16.44 -45.36 2.17
CA LEU A 332 15.05 -44.95 1.98
C LEU A 332 14.32 -44.77 3.31
N GLN A 333 14.54 -45.63 4.31
CA GLN A 333 14.01 -45.46 5.67
C GLN A 333 14.59 -44.19 6.33
N LYS A 334 15.91 -43.95 6.22
CA LYS A 334 16.54 -42.70 6.67
C LYS A 334 16.12 -41.46 5.86
N ALA A 335 15.65 -41.62 4.62
CA ALA A 335 15.06 -40.55 3.83
C ALA A 335 13.58 -40.33 4.18
N HIS A 336 12.86 -41.39 4.57
CA HIS A 336 11.48 -41.32 5.04
C HIS A 336 11.41 -40.67 6.42
N ALA A 337 12.30 -41.03 7.35
CA ALA A 337 12.41 -40.38 8.66
C ALA A 337 12.65 -38.87 8.52
N ARG A 338 13.66 -38.47 7.72
CA ARG A 338 13.93 -37.04 7.41
C ARG A 338 12.81 -36.34 6.63
N LYS A 339 11.97 -37.07 5.91
CA LYS A 339 10.73 -36.52 5.32
C LYS A 339 9.64 -36.36 6.38
N ASN A 340 9.52 -37.27 7.34
CA ASN A 340 8.58 -37.18 8.47
C ASN A 340 8.94 -35.98 9.37
N GLU A 341 10.20 -35.89 9.80
CA GLU A 341 10.76 -34.73 10.50
C GLU A 341 10.49 -33.41 9.75
N LYS A 342 10.58 -33.42 8.41
CA LYS A 342 10.28 -32.24 7.58
C LYS A 342 8.78 -31.95 7.45
N ILE A 343 7.92 -32.97 7.46
CA ILE A 343 6.45 -32.83 7.50
C ILE A 343 6.05 -32.25 8.85
N GLU A 344 6.51 -32.82 9.96
CA GLU A 344 6.28 -32.34 11.33
C GLU A 344 6.71 -30.87 11.48
N PHE A 345 7.92 -30.52 11.00
CA PHE A 345 8.38 -29.12 10.93
C PHE A 345 7.45 -28.22 10.10
N MET A 346 6.94 -28.70 8.96
CA MET A 346 6.04 -27.93 8.11
C MET A 346 4.64 -27.79 8.73
N GLU A 347 4.15 -28.80 9.43
CA GLU A 347 2.91 -28.72 10.20
C GLU A 347 3.02 -27.72 11.36
N ASP A 348 4.13 -27.70 12.09
CA ASP A 348 4.35 -26.71 13.15
C ASP A 348 4.51 -25.29 12.60
N HIS A 349 5.19 -25.13 11.45
CA HIS A 349 5.22 -23.84 10.75
C HIS A 349 3.83 -23.40 10.26
N ILE A 350 2.99 -24.33 9.77
CA ILE A 350 1.59 -24.04 9.41
C ILE A 350 0.76 -23.65 10.65
N LYS A 351 0.94 -24.33 11.80
CA LYS A 351 0.29 -23.96 13.08
C LYS A 351 0.68 -22.52 13.49
N GLN A 352 1.97 -22.18 13.41
CA GLN A 352 2.47 -20.83 13.69
C GLN A 352 1.89 -19.77 12.73
N LEU A 353 1.84 -20.05 11.42
CA LEU A 353 1.22 -19.15 10.44
C LEU A 353 -0.28 -18.96 10.68
N VAL A 354 -1.02 -20.01 11.05
CA VAL A 354 -2.44 -19.93 11.41
C VAL A 354 -2.64 -19.11 12.69
N GLU A 355 -1.74 -19.22 13.67
CA GLU A 355 -1.75 -18.33 14.84
C GLU A 355 -1.45 -16.88 14.48
N GLU A 356 -0.46 -16.61 13.61
CA GLU A 356 -0.17 -15.26 13.14
C GLU A 356 -1.34 -14.65 12.39
N ILE A 357 -2.00 -15.41 11.50
CA ILE A 357 -3.20 -14.96 10.80
C ILE A 357 -4.28 -14.62 11.83
N ARG A 358 -4.56 -15.50 12.81
CA ARG A 358 -5.55 -15.21 13.88
C ARG A 358 -5.19 -13.97 14.71
N LYS A 359 -3.90 -13.74 15.01
CA LYS A 359 -3.41 -12.54 15.71
C LYS A 359 -3.61 -11.29 14.84
N LYS A 360 -3.26 -11.34 13.55
CA LYS A 360 -3.44 -10.25 12.57
C LYS A 360 -4.93 -9.94 12.34
N THR A 361 -5.80 -10.95 12.20
CA THR A 361 -7.26 -10.78 12.11
C THR A 361 -7.82 -10.09 13.37
N LYS A 362 -7.41 -10.48 14.58
CA LYS A 362 -7.82 -9.80 15.82
C LYS A 362 -7.34 -8.35 15.88
N ILE A 363 -6.13 -8.07 15.40
CA ILE A 363 -5.61 -6.69 15.29
C ILE A 363 -6.44 -5.88 14.29
N ILE A 364 -6.74 -6.42 13.12
CA ILE A 364 -7.58 -5.76 12.09
C ILE A 364 -8.99 -5.50 12.63
N GLN A 365 -9.63 -6.49 13.27
CA GLN A 365 -10.92 -6.32 13.95
C GLN A 365 -10.87 -5.24 15.04
N SER A 366 -9.79 -5.19 15.81
CA SER A 366 -9.57 -4.15 16.83
C SER A 366 -9.43 -2.75 16.19
N TYR A 367 -8.72 -2.62 15.06
CA TYR A 367 -8.65 -1.36 14.32
C TYR A 367 -10.01 -0.95 13.73
N ILE A 368 -10.75 -1.87 13.11
CA ILE A 368 -12.10 -1.61 12.57
C ILE A 368 -13.09 -1.17 13.65
N LEU A 369 -12.93 -1.68 14.89
CA LEU A 369 -13.76 -1.29 16.04
C LEU A 369 -13.22 -0.06 16.81
N ARG A 370 -12.04 0.45 16.45
CA ARG A 370 -11.37 1.57 17.14
C ARG A 370 -11.21 2.81 16.28
N GLU A 371 -11.27 2.69 14.95
CA GLU A 371 -11.60 3.83 14.11
C GLU A 371 -13.06 4.22 14.36
N GLU A 372 -13.26 5.46 14.82
CA GLU A 372 -14.58 6.03 15.03
C GLU A 372 -15.32 6.14 13.68
N SER A 373 -16.66 6.10 13.71
CA SER A 373 -17.55 5.88 12.56
C SER A 373 -17.62 7.03 11.53
N GLY A 374 -16.51 7.73 11.28
CA GLY A 374 -16.36 8.80 10.29
C GLY A 374 -15.21 8.60 9.28
N THR A 375 -14.22 7.73 9.54
CA THR A 375 -13.12 7.46 8.58
C THR A 375 -13.60 6.65 7.38
N LEU A 376 -14.53 5.71 7.60
CA LEU A 376 -15.21 4.94 6.57
C LEU A 376 -16.48 5.64 6.03
N SER A 377 -16.47 6.98 5.98
CA SER A 377 -17.44 7.72 5.19
C SER A 377 -17.16 7.43 3.71
N SER A 378 -18.01 6.61 3.08
CA SER A 378 -17.97 6.39 1.63
C SER A 378 -17.95 7.73 0.88
N GLU A 379 -17.30 7.77 -0.29
CA GLU A 379 -17.35 8.95 -1.16
C GLU A 379 -18.79 9.33 -1.52
N ALA A 380 -19.74 8.39 -1.53
CA ALA A 380 -21.17 8.68 -1.71
C ALA A 380 -21.79 9.43 -0.51
N SER A 381 -21.35 9.18 0.72
CA SER A 381 -21.77 9.95 1.90
C SER A 381 -21.10 11.32 1.95
N ASP A 382 -19.85 11.45 1.49
CA ASP A 382 -19.19 12.76 1.38
C ASP A 382 -19.74 13.60 0.21
N PHE A 383 -20.10 12.98 -0.91
CA PHE A 383 -20.85 13.65 -1.98
C PHE A 383 -22.21 14.14 -1.48
N ASN A 384 -22.89 13.37 -0.62
CA ASN A 384 -24.09 13.83 0.07
C ASN A 384 -23.83 14.99 1.06
N LYS A 385 -22.73 14.98 1.84
CA LYS A 385 -22.33 16.13 2.67
C LYS A 385 -22.09 17.38 1.82
N VAL A 386 -21.43 17.25 0.66
CA VAL A 386 -21.20 18.33 -0.30
C VAL A 386 -22.51 18.79 -0.96
N HIS A 387 -23.44 17.89 -1.24
CA HIS A 387 -24.78 18.27 -1.69
C HIS A 387 -25.59 18.98 -0.61
N LEU A 388 -25.42 18.60 0.67
CA LEU A 388 -26.10 19.22 1.81
C LEU A 388 -25.48 20.57 2.23
N SER A 389 -24.21 20.81 1.93
CA SER A 389 -23.58 22.13 2.10
C SER A 389 -23.86 23.08 0.93
N ARG A 390 -24.05 22.55 -0.29
CA ARG A 390 -24.48 23.33 -1.48
C ARG A 390 -25.99 23.61 -1.50
N ARG A 391 -26.82 22.69 -0.99
CA ARG A 391 -28.26 22.89 -0.84
C ARG A 391 -28.52 23.62 0.48
N GLY A 392 -28.49 24.95 0.40
CA GLY A 392 -28.49 25.85 1.55
C GLY A 392 -29.48 25.50 2.67
N GLY A 393 -28.99 25.67 3.90
CA GLY A 393 -29.70 25.44 5.14
C GLY A 393 -28.82 25.83 6.33
N ILE A 394 -29.38 25.78 7.54
CA ILE A 394 -28.84 26.30 8.81
C ILE A 394 -27.32 26.17 9.00
N MET A 395 -26.71 25.01 8.72
CA MET A 395 -25.24 24.82 8.83
C MET A 395 -24.45 25.56 7.74
N ALA A 396 -24.94 25.61 6.50
CA ALA A 396 -24.31 26.41 5.45
C ALA A 396 -24.39 27.91 5.76
N SER A 397 -25.51 28.37 6.35
CA SER A 397 -25.72 29.76 6.79
C SER A 397 -24.91 30.15 8.04
N LEU A 398 -24.30 29.18 8.74
CA LEU A 398 -23.39 29.42 9.87
C LEU A 398 -21.92 29.58 9.42
N TYR A 399 -21.49 28.86 8.37
CA TYR A 399 -20.12 28.93 7.85
C TYR A 399 -19.96 29.84 6.63
N THR A 400 -21.05 30.16 5.92
CA THR A 400 -21.07 31.15 4.84
C THR A 400 -21.92 32.35 5.26
N SER A 401 -21.41 33.57 5.04
CA SER A 401 -22.02 34.82 5.49
C SER A 401 -23.19 35.28 4.60
N HIS A 402 -24.10 34.36 4.27
CA HIS A 402 -25.28 34.61 3.42
C HIS A 402 -26.55 34.77 4.27
N PRO A 403 -27.11 35.99 4.41
CA PRO A 403 -28.18 36.28 5.35
C PRO A 403 -29.58 35.94 4.76
N ALA A 404 -29.87 34.66 4.57
CA ALA A 404 -31.17 34.20 4.03
C ALA A 404 -31.56 32.76 4.43
N ASP A 405 -31.73 32.48 5.72
CA ASP A 405 -32.48 31.29 6.16
C ASP A 405 -33.34 31.62 7.40
N SER A 406 -34.66 31.50 7.25
CA SER A 406 -35.63 31.86 8.30
C SER A 406 -35.67 30.85 9.46
N GLY A 407 -34.95 29.72 9.34
CA GLY A 407 -34.83 28.70 10.41
C GLY A 407 -33.68 28.94 11.39
N LEU A 408 -32.72 29.84 11.11
CA LEU A 408 -31.59 30.11 12.01
C LEU A 408 -31.99 31.08 13.13
N THR A 409 -32.63 30.55 14.19
CA THR A 409 -32.97 31.33 15.38
C THR A 409 -31.76 31.54 16.29
N LEU A 410 -31.79 32.60 17.11
CA LEU A 410 -30.75 32.89 18.11
C LEU A 410 -30.61 31.77 19.16
N GLU A 411 -31.71 31.11 19.52
CA GLU A 411 -31.71 29.98 20.45
C GLU A 411 -30.96 28.78 19.86
N LEU A 412 -31.23 28.45 18.59
CA LEU A 412 -30.57 27.36 17.87
C LEU A 412 -29.08 27.65 17.62
N SER A 413 -28.70 28.90 17.32
CA SER A 413 -27.28 29.25 17.16
C SER A 413 -26.49 29.16 18.47
N LEU A 414 -27.11 29.50 19.61
CA LEU A 414 -26.54 29.30 20.94
C LEU A 414 -26.45 27.81 21.33
N GLU A 415 -27.43 26.98 20.94
CA GLU A 415 -27.37 25.53 21.16
C GLU A 415 -26.26 24.87 20.34
N ILE A 416 -26.13 25.24 19.05
CA ILE A 416 -25.05 24.77 18.17
C ILE A 416 -23.69 25.21 18.71
N ASN A 417 -23.56 26.45 19.18
CA ASN A 417 -22.32 26.94 19.77
C ASN A 417 -21.92 26.14 21.03
N ARG A 418 -22.86 25.86 21.94
CA ARG A 418 -22.63 25.00 23.12
C ARG A 418 -22.21 23.58 22.73
N LYS A 419 -22.83 22.98 21.71
CA LYS A 419 -22.46 21.63 21.22
C LYS A 419 -21.06 21.61 20.60
N LEU A 420 -20.72 22.63 19.80
CA LEU A 420 -19.37 22.78 19.24
C LEU A 420 -18.32 23.00 20.34
N GLN A 421 -18.62 23.79 21.38
CA GLN A 421 -17.75 23.97 22.53
C GLN A 421 -17.51 22.64 23.27
N ALA A 422 -18.57 21.87 23.57
CA ALA A 422 -18.43 20.58 24.26
C ALA A 422 -17.59 19.56 23.45
N VAL A 423 -17.74 19.53 22.11
CA VAL A 423 -16.91 18.70 21.22
C VAL A 423 -15.45 19.19 21.19
N LEU A 424 -15.22 20.50 21.22
CA LEU A 424 -13.87 21.07 21.30
C LEU A 424 -13.18 20.71 22.63
N GLU A 425 -13.92 20.78 23.75
CA GLU A 425 -13.42 20.45 25.09
C GLU A 425 -13.07 18.96 25.22
N ASP A 426 -13.94 18.04 24.75
CA ASP A 426 -13.64 16.60 24.67
C ASP A 426 -12.44 16.31 23.74
N THR A 427 -12.38 16.97 22.57
CA THR A 427 -11.26 16.82 21.64
C THR A 427 -9.93 17.31 22.24
N LEU A 428 -9.94 18.42 22.97
CA LEU A 428 -8.76 18.93 23.68
C LEU A 428 -8.33 17.98 24.81
N LEU A 429 -9.28 17.46 25.60
CA LEU A 429 -9.00 16.49 26.65
C LEU A 429 -8.38 15.20 26.08
N LYS A 430 -8.96 14.64 25.01
CA LYS A 430 -8.42 13.49 24.27
C LYS A 430 -7.00 13.76 23.77
N ASN A 431 -6.72 14.94 23.22
CA ASN A 431 -5.38 15.32 22.77
C ASN A 431 -4.36 15.44 23.92
N ILE A 432 -4.76 15.94 25.09
CA ILE A 432 -3.92 15.97 26.29
C ILE A 432 -3.57 14.53 26.71
N THR A 433 -4.57 13.66 26.86
CA THR A 433 -4.35 12.25 27.23
C THR A 433 -3.54 11.47 26.18
N LEU A 434 -3.71 11.75 24.88
CA LEU A 434 -2.86 11.17 23.82
C LEU A 434 -1.41 11.63 23.95
N LYS A 435 -1.16 12.90 24.27
CA LYS A 435 0.19 13.45 24.49
C LYS A 435 0.87 12.81 25.71
N GLU A 436 0.14 12.62 26.81
CA GLU A 436 0.63 11.94 28.02
C GLU A 436 0.97 10.46 27.73
N ASN A 437 0.10 9.74 27.02
CA ASN A 437 0.35 8.36 26.60
C ASN A 437 1.58 8.25 25.68
N LEU A 438 1.74 9.18 24.74
CA LEU A 438 2.89 9.22 23.83
C LEU A 438 4.20 9.53 24.57
N GLN A 439 4.16 10.42 25.56
CA GLN A 439 5.30 10.69 26.44
C GLN A 439 5.66 9.46 27.30
N THR A 440 4.67 8.76 27.85
CA THR A 440 4.87 7.50 28.60
C THR A 440 5.51 6.42 27.71
N LEU A 441 4.99 6.24 26.50
CA LEU A 441 5.55 5.31 25.51
C LEU A 441 7.00 5.68 25.14
N GLY A 442 7.30 6.97 24.98
CA GLY A 442 8.66 7.46 24.78
C GLY A 442 9.60 7.07 25.93
N THR A 443 9.18 7.23 27.19
CA THR A 443 10.00 6.83 28.35
C THR A 443 10.22 5.32 28.44
N GLU A 444 9.26 4.50 28.04
CA GLU A 444 9.42 3.04 28.02
C GLU A 444 10.31 2.58 26.84
N ILE A 445 10.23 3.25 25.68
CA ILE A 445 11.16 3.04 24.56
C ILE A 445 12.60 3.38 24.99
N GLU A 446 12.82 4.51 25.68
CA GLU A 446 14.14 4.84 26.25
C GLU A 446 14.64 3.78 27.24
N ARG A 447 13.75 3.27 28.10
CA ARG A 447 14.07 2.21 29.08
C ARG A 447 14.47 0.91 28.38
N LEU A 448 13.74 0.51 27.35
CA LEU A 448 14.03 -0.69 26.55
C LEU A 448 15.34 -0.55 25.77
N ILE A 449 15.61 0.62 25.17
CA ILE A 449 16.89 0.91 24.49
C ILE A 449 18.06 0.82 25.48
N LYS A 450 17.94 1.39 26.69
CA LYS A 450 18.96 1.27 27.74
C LYS A 450 19.18 -0.19 28.14
N HIS A 451 18.12 -0.97 28.36
CA HIS A 451 18.23 -2.38 28.71
C HIS A 451 18.82 -3.24 27.56
N GLN A 452 18.50 -2.96 26.30
CA GLN A 452 19.13 -3.62 25.15
C GLN A 452 20.63 -3.31 25.11
N HIS A 453 21.01 -2.04 25.30
CA HIS A 453 22.41 -1.65 25.28
C HIS A 453 23.21 -2.26 26.45
N GLU A 454 22.62 -2.39 27.64
CA GLU A 454 23.21 -3.14 28.76
C GLU A 454 23.41 -4.62 28.45
N LEU A 455 22.46 -5.28 27.77
CA LEU A 455 22.59 -6.66 27.32
C LEU A 455 23.72 -6.82 26.28
N GLU A 456 23.78 -5.92 25.30
CA GLU A 456 24.85 -5.89 24.30
C GLU A 456 26.23 -5.62 24.90
N GLN A 457 26.34 -4.83 25.96
CA GLN A 457 27.59 -4.64 26.69
C GLN A 457 27.98 -5.87 27.51
N ARG A 458 26.99 -6.62 28.06
CA ARG A 458 27.25 -7.89 28.77
C ARG A 458 27.72 -8.99 27.83
N THR A 459 27.15 -9.11 26.63
CA THR A 459 27.58 -10.12 25.62
C THR A 459 28.91 -9.79 24.94
N LYS A 460 29.44 -8.58 25.11
CA LYS A 460 30.74 -8.13 24.57
C LYS A 460 31.90 -8.17 25.58
N LYS A 461 31.69 -8.67 26.80
CA LYS A 461 32.77 -8.99 27.74
C LYS A 461 33.09 -10.49 27.68
N PRO A 462 34.35 -10.87 27.37
CA PRO A 462 34.79 -12.27 27.40
C PRO A 462 34.99 -12.79 28.84
#